data_AF-A0A5D8YTK7-F1
#
_entry.id   AF-A0A5D8YTK7-F1
#
_cell.length_a   1.000
_cell.length_b   1.000
_cell.length_c   1.000
_cell.angle_alpha   90.00
_cell.angle_beta   90.00
_cell.angle_gamma   90.00
#
_symmetry.space_group_name_H-M   'P 1'
#
loop_
_entity.id
_entity.type
_entity.pdbx_description
1 polymer ?
#
loop_
_entity_poly.entity_id
_entity_poly.type
_entity_poly.pdbx_seq_one_letter_code
_entity_poly.pdbx_strand_id
1 'polypeptide(L)'
;MLALSDKGSLTVPKAPTRANVPSLTVAGFLVLALLVVVAAFGSYAWVYARFGLSHDPQDWATFGNYVGGVANPLLAFLTIALLAVTIVLQAKQLGISSRELELSRRELELTRSELKRSAQAQELSEKALKAQAEAAATSAKLATINALLSYYAGEIDRRKGINYPVGDPNHIAQRDALRRHRLLEQRLEYFFVELLGTEDQDEIQDR
;
A
#
# COMPACT_ATOMS: atom_id res chain seq x y z
N MET A 1 -16.24 28.11 -0.56
CA MET A 1 -16.94 27.62 -1.77
C MET A 1 -15.88 27.04 -2.70
N LEU A 2 -15.32 25.85 -2.43
CA LEU A 2 -15.83 24.51 -2.78
C LEU A 2 -16.28 24.38 -4.25
N ALA A 3 -15.30 24.24 -5.15
CA ALA A 3 -15.49 23.65 -6.47
C ALA A 3 -14.87 22.24 -6.46
N LEU A 4 -15.62 21.29 -5.91
CA LEU A 4 -15.36 19.85 -6.01
C LEU A 4 -16.54 19.23 -6.74
N SER A 5 -16.52 19.21 -8.08
CA SER A 5 -17.44 18.36 -8.84
C SER A 5 -16.99 18.20 -10.29
N ASP A 6 -15.86 17.54 -10.48
CA ASP A 6 -15.68 16.75 -11.70
C ASP A 6 -15.20 15.35 -11.30
N LYS A 7 -16.12 14.58 -10.71
CA LYS A 7 -15.98 13.14 -10.64
C LYS A 7 -16.31 12.61 -12.02
N GLY A 8 -15.32 12.68 -12.92
CA GLY A 8 -15.26 11.81 -14.09
C GLY A 8 -15.43 10.39 -13.59
N SER A 9 -16.64 9.87 -13.77
CA SER A 9 -17.02 8.52 -13.39
C SER A 9 -16.07 7.58 -14.13
N LEU A 10 -15.06 7.08 -13.42
CA LEU A 10 -14.24 5.96 -13.84
C LEU A 10 -15.18 4.77 -13.97
N THR A 11 -15.81 4.65 -15.14
CA THR A 11 -16.52 3.44 -15.53
C THR A 11 -15.46 2.37 -15.59
N VAL A 12 -15.32 1.62 -14.50
CA VAL A 12 -14.51 0.40 -14.45
C VAL A 12 -14.98 -0.43 -15.65
N PRO A 13 -14.14 -0.67 -16.65
CA PRO A 13 -14.54 -1.49 -17.78
C PRO A 13 -14.91 -2.86 -17.22
N LYS A 14 -16.16 -3.26 -17.44
CA LYS A 14 -16.72 -4.56 -17.04
C LYS A 14 -15.69 -5.63 -17.38
N ALA A 15 -15.24 -6.37 -16.35
CA ALA A 15 -14.24 -7.42 -16.49
C ALA A 15 -14.62 -8.31 -17.69
N PRO A 16 -13.68 -8.65 -18.58
CA PRO A 16 -13.98 -9.61 -19.63
C PRO A 16 -14.42 -10.89 -18.94
N THR A 17 -15.69 -11.26 -19.14
CA THR A 17 -16.26 -12.53 -18.69
C THR A 17 -15.23 -13.58 -18.98
N ARG A 18 -14.74 -14.30 -17.95
CA ARG A 18 -13.76 -15.37 -18.13
C ARG A 18 -14.27 -16.23 -19.28
N ALA A 19 -13.59 -16.14 -20.42
CA ALA A 19 -13.74 -17.10 -21.48
C ALA A 19 -13.05 -18.36 -20.93
N ASN A 20 -13.74 -19.01 -20.00
CA ASN A 20 -13.65 -20.43 -19.84
C ASN A 20 -13.85 -20.91 -21.28
N VAL A 21 -12.82 -21.40 -21.97
CA VAL A 21 -13.12 -22.46 -22.91
C VAL A 21 -13.77 -23.49 -22.01
N PRO A 22 -15.10 -23.59 -22.03
CA PRO A 22 -15.73 -24.44 -21.06
C PRO A 22 -15.10 -25.80 -21.34
N SER A 23 -14.72 -26.54 -20.31
CA SER A 23 -14.32 -27.94 -20.48
C SER A 23 -15.29 -28.69 -21.41
N LEU A 24 -16.53 -28.21 -21.51
CA LEU A 24 -17.56 -28.50 -22.51
C LEU A 24 -17.16 -28.39 -24.01
N THR A 25 -16.33 -27.44 -24.46
CA THR A 25 -15.93 -27.37 -25.89
C THR A 25 -14.92 -28.45 -26.22
N VAL A 26 -13.88 -28.61 -25.40
CA VAL A 26 -12.88 -29.68 -25.55
C VAL A 26 -13.56 -31.04 -25.36
N ALA A 27 -14.41 -31.19 -24.34
CA ALA A 27 -15.23 -32.38 -24.15
C ALA A 27 -16.17 -32.62 -25.33
N GLY A 28 -16.74 -31.56 -25.93
CA GLY A 28 -17.58 -31.66 -27.12
C GLY A 28 -16.83 -32.23 -28.32
N PHE A 29 -15.59 -31.80 -28.56
CA PHE A 29 -14.75 -32.37 -29.61
C PHE A 29 -14.33 -33.82 -29.31
N LEU A 30 -14.03 -34.15 -28.06
CA LEU A 30 -13.72 -35.53 -27.64
C LEU A 30 -14.93 -36.46 -27.78
N VAL A 31 -16.13 -35.98 -27.42
CA VAL A 31 -17.39 -36.71 -27.59
C VAL A 31 -17.69 -36.90 -29.08
N LEU A 32 -17.47 -35.88 -29.91
CA LEU A 32 -17.64 -36.00 -31.37
C LEU A 32 -16.67 -37.04 -31.97
N ALA A 33 -15.40 -37.00 -31.57
CA ALA A 33 -14.41 -37.99 -32.01
C ALA A 33 -14.80 -39.41 -31.56
N LEU A 34 -15.25 -39.57 -30.31
CA LEU A 34 -15.76 -40.84 -29.79
C LEU A 34 -17.00 -41.31 -30.56
N LEU A 35 -17.94 -40.41 -30.89
CA LEU A 35 -19.13 -40.74 -31.67
C LEU A 35 -18.79 -41.18 -33.10
N VAL A 36 -17.79 -40.58 -33.74
CA VAL A 36 -17.31 -41.03 -35.06
C VAL A 36 -16.73 -42.45 -34.97
N VAL A 37 -15.93 -42.74 -33.94
CA VAL A 37 -15.39 -44.08 -33.70
C VAL A 37 -16.53 -45.07 -33.41
N VAL A 38 -17.46 -44.73 -32.52
CA VAL A 38 -18.62 -45.57 -32.18
C VAL A 38 -19.54 -45.77 -33.38
N ALA A 39 -19.74 -44.77 -34.24
CA ALA A 39 -20.54 -44.89 -35.46
C ALA A 39 -19.84 -45.80 -36.49
N ALA A 40 -18.52 -45.72 -36.63
CA ALA A 40 -17.75 -46.61 -37.48
C ALA A 40 -17.82 -48.07 -36.99
N PHE A 41 -17.64 -48.30 -35.69
CA PHE A 41 -17.77 -49.64 -35.09
C PHE A 41 -19.23 -50.13 -35.02
N GLY A 42 -20.20 -49.24 -34.85
CA GLY A 42 -21.63 -49.56 -34.75
C GLY A 42 -22.26 -49.88 -36.09
N SER A 43 -21.92 -49.12 -37.14
CA SER A 43 -22.31 -49.45 -38.52
C SER A 43 -21.74 -50.81 -38.94
N TYR A 44 -20.51 -51.10 -38.51
CA TYR A 44 -19.88 -52.40 -38.67
C TYR A 44 -20.66 -53.50 -37.92
N ALA A 45 -20.91 -53.38 -36.62
CA ALA A 45 -21.67 -54.39 -35.86
C ALA A 45 -23.05 -54.70 -36.47
N TRP A 46 -23.69 -53.68 -37.07
CA TRP A 46 -25.00 -53.81 -37.71
C TRP A 46 -24.96 -54.56 -39.06
N VAL A 47 -23.97 -54.29 -39.91
CA VAL A 47 -23.78 -54.99 -41.20
C VAL A 47 -23.43 -56.47 -40.97
N TYR A 48 -22.56 -56.74 -40.00
CA TYR A 48 -22.10 -58.09 -39.69
C TYR A 48 -23.17 -58.95 -38.98
N ALA A 49 -24.05 -58.32 -38.18
CA ALA A 49 -25.24 -58.98 -37.66
C ALA A 49 -26.20 -59.46 -38.77
N ARG A 50 -26.10 -58.91 -39.98
CA ARG A 50 -27.01 -59.20 -41.10
C ARG A 50 -26.41 -60.07 -42.21
N PHE A 51 -25.09 -60.11 -42.37
CA PHE A 51 -24.42 -60.80 -43.49
C PHE A 51 -23.30 -61.78 -43.08
N GLY A 52 -22.93 -61.88 -41.80
CA GLY A 52 -21.87 -62.79 -41.30
C GLY A 52 -20.44 -62.22 -41.41
N LEU A 53 -19.49 -62.79 -40.65
CA LEU A 53 -18.07 -62.37 -40.64
C LEU A 53 -17.31 -62.91 -41.85
N SER A 54 -16.72 -62.02 -42.66
CA SER A 54 -15.76 -62.41 -43.69
C SER A 54 -14.48 -62.94 -43.05
N HIS A 55 -14.04 -64.10 -43.51
CA HIS A 55 -12.79 -64.74 -43.11
C HIS A 55 -11.62 -64.34 -44.03
N ASP A 56 -11.89 -63.54 -45.07
CA ASP A 56 -10.86 -63.02 -45.98
C ASP A 56 -10.24 -61.75 -45.40
N PRO A 57 -8.92 -61.73 -45.08
CA PRO A 57 -8.22 -60.55 -44.61
C PRO A 57 -8.30 -59.34 -45.56
N GLN A 58 -8.55 -59.55 -46.85
CA GLN A 58 -8.57 -58.48 -47.85
C GLN A 58 -9.80 -57.56 -47.74
N ASP A 59 -10.93 -58.08 -47.27
CA ASP A 59 -12.14 -57.29 -47.01
C ASP A 59 -11.90 -56.29 -45.86
N TRP A 60 -11.14 -56.72 -44.85
CA TRP A 60 -10.75 -55.89 -43.72
C TRP A 60 -9.79 -54.78 -44.10
N ALA A 61 -8.85 -55.06 -45.01
CA ALA A 61 -7.95 -54.05 -45.54
C ALA A 61 -8.71 -52.96 -46.34
N THR A 62 -9.67 -53.36 -47.16
CA THR A 62 -10.51 -52.44 -47.94
C THR A 62 -11.37 -51.55 -47.04
N PHE A 63 -11.94 -52.12 -45.98
CA PHE A 63 -12.70 -51.37 -44.99
C PHE A 63 -11.84 -50.34 -44.25
N GLY A 64 -10.67 -50.77 -43.76
CA GLY A 64 -9.71 -49.88 -43.10
C GLY A 64 -9.31 -48.70 -43.99
N ASN A 65 -9.15 -48.93 -45.29
CA ASN A 65 -8.84 -47.89 -46.26
C ASN A 65 -9.98 -46.87 -46.45
N TYR A 66 -11.24 -47.32 -46.50
CA TYR A 66 -12.39 -46.42 -46.59
C TYR A 66 -12.56 -45.57 -45.33
N VAL A 67 -12.55 -46.22 -44.15
CA VAL A 67 -12.69 -45.53 -42.86
C VAL A 67 -11.52 -44.57 -42.64
N GLY A 68 -10.29 -45.03 -42.86
CA GLY A 68 -9.08 -44.19 -42.77
C GLY A 68 -9.09 -43.05 -43.78
N GLY A 69 -9.58 -43.29 -45.01
CA GLY A 69 -9.66 -42.30 -46.08
C GLY A 69 -10.64 -41.17 -45.81
N VAL A 70 -11.74 -41.42 -45.09
CA VAL A 70 -12.72 -40.38 -44.70
C VAL A 70 -12.40 -39.78 -43.33
N ALA A 71 -12.01 -40.60 -42.35
CA ALA A 71 -11.73 -40.16 -41.00
C ALA A 71 -10.46 -39.31 -40.90
N ASN A 72 -9.37 -39.68 -41.60
CA ASN A 72 -8.11 -38.94 -41.46
C ASN A 72 -8.20 -37.49 -41.93
N PRO A 73 -8.75 -37.16 -43.11
CA PRO A 73 -8.91 -35.76 -43.53
C PRO A 73 -9.86 -34.98 -42.62
N LEU A 74 -10.93 -35.61 -42.13
CA LEU A 74 -11.88 -34.98 -41.20
C LEU A 74 -11.20 -34.65 -39.86
N LEU A 75 -10.44 -35.59 -39.29
CA LEU A 75 -9.67 -35.38 -38.06
C LEU A 75 -8.56 -34.34 -38.23
N ALA A 76 -7.88 -34.33 -39.39
CA ALA A 76 -6.87 -33.31 -39.69
C ALA A 76 -7.50 -31.90 -39.76
N PHE A 77 -8.64 -31.76 -40.42
CA PHE A 77 -9.37 -30.50 -40.47
C PHE A 77 -9.82 -30.03 -39.08
N LEU A 78 -10.39 -30.94 -38.28
CA LEU A 78 -10.79 -30.64 -36.89
C LEU A 78 -9.59 -30.22 -36.03
N THR A 79 -8.45 -30.86 -36.21
CA THR A 79 -7.20 -30.52 -35.50
C THR A 79 -6.76 -29.09 -35.81
N ILE A 80 -6.75 -28.71 -37.09
CA ILE A 80 -6.38 -27.35 -37.52
C ILE A 80 -7.38 -26.32 -36.99
N ALA A 81 -8.69 -26.62 -37.07
CA ALA A 81 -9.72 -25.74 -36.55
C ALA A 81 -9.60 -25.53 -35.03
N LEU A 82 -9.33 -26.61 -34.28
CA LEU A 82 -9.13 -26.55 -32.84
C LEU A 82 -7.86 -25.77 -32.47
N LEU A 83 -6.78 -25.97 -33.22
CA LEU A 83 -5.54 -25.22 -33.03
C LEU A 83 -5.75 -23.73 -33.28
N ALA A 84 -6.48 -23.36 -34.35
CA ALA A 84 -6.80 -21.96 -34.65
C ALA A 84 -7.61 -21.30 -33.54
N VAL A 85 -8.65 -21.98 -33.02
CA VAL A 85 -9.43 -21.50 -31.87
C VAL A 85 -8.53 -21.34 -30.63
N THR A 86 -7.63 -22.29 -30.39
CA THR A 86 -6.70 -22.24 -29.27
C THR A 86 -5.78 -21.03 -29.35
N ILE A 87 -5.22 -20.73 -30.52
CA ILE A 87 -4.35 -19.56 -30.74
C ILE A 87 -5.11 -18.26 -30.48
N VAL A 88 -6.34 -18.13 -30.99
CA VAL A 88 -7.16 -16.92 -30.77
C VAL A 88 -7.48 -16.74 -29.29
N LEU A 89 -7.77 -17.82 -28.58
CA LEU A 89 -8.01 -17.75 -27.14
C LEU A 89 -6.74 -17.37 -26.36
N GLN A 90 -5.61 -17.99 -26.68
CA GLN A 90 -4.32 -17.69 -26.07
C GLN A 90 -3.94 -16.22 -26.27
N ALA A 91 -4.14 -15.67 -27.47
CA ALA A 91 -3.90 -14.26 -27.74
C ALA A 91 -4.79 -13.33 -26.89
N LYS A 92 -6.08 -13.67 -26.72
CA LYS A 92 -6.99 -12.93 -25.84
C LYS A 92 -6.55 -13.00 -24.38
N GLN A 93 -6.14 -14.17 -23.91
CA GLN A 93 -5.64 -14.36 -22.54
C GLN A 93 -4.37 -13.54 -22.28
N LEU A 94 -3.43 -13.53 -23.23
CA LEU A 94 -2.23 -12.68 -23.15
C LEU A 94 -2.60 -11.21 -23.08
N GLY A 95 -3.52 -10.73 -23.92
CA GLY A 95 -3.98 -9.33 -23.87
C GLY A 95 -4.60 -8.94 -22.53
N ILE A 96 -5.40 -9.82 -21.93
CA ILE A 96 -5.97 -9.61 -20.59
C ILE A 96 -4.86 -9.56 -19.55
N SER A 97 -3.93 -10.53 -19.57
CA SER A 97 -2.80 -10.59 -18.63
C SER A 97 -1.90 -9.35 -18.71
N SER A 98 -1.59 -8.87 -19.92
CA SER A 98 -0.83 -7.63 -20.11
C SER A 98 -1.54 -6.43 -19.49
N ARG A 99 -2.86 -6.33 -19.69
CA ARG A 99 -3.66 -5.24 -19.11
C ARG A 99 -3.71 -5.29 -17.57
N GLU A 100 -3.85 -6.48 -17.00
CA GLU A 100 -3.81 -6.67 -15.54
C GLU A 100 -2.44 -6.27 -14.97
N LEU A 101 -1.35 -6.63 -15.66
CA LEU A 101 0.00 -6.25 -15.27
C LEU A 101 0.22 -4.73 -15.32
N GLU A 102 -0.30 -4.06 -16.35
CA GLU A 102 -0.25 -2.60 -16.45
C GLU A 102 -1.01 -1.91 -15.31
N LEU A 103 -2.21 -2.39 -14.97
CA LEU A 103 -2.99 -1.88 -13.85
C LEU A 103 -2.25 -2.09 -12.52
N SER A 104 -1.67 -3.27 -12.31
CA SER A 104 -0.87 -3.58 -11.12
C SER A 104 0.35 -2.66 -10.99
N ARG A 105 1.04 -2.36 -12.09
CA ARG A 105 2.16 -1.40 -12.09
C ARG A 105 1.71 0.00 -11.69
N ARG A 106 0.59 0.49 -12.23
CA ARG A 106 0.03 1.80 -11.87
C ARG A 106 -0.34 1.86 -10.39
N GLU A 107 -0.96 0.81 -9.86
CA GLU A 107 -1.32 0.73 -8.44
C GLU A 107 -0.07 0.74 -7.53
N LEU A 108 0.99 0.04 -7.95
CA LEU A 108 2.27 0.06 -7.23
C LEU A 108 2.92 1.45 -7.25
N GLU A 109 2.86 2.17 -8.38
CA GLU A 109 3.36 3.54 -8.48
C GLU A 109 2.59 4.49 -7.55
N LEU A 110 1.26 4.41 -7.54
CA LEU A 110 0.42 5.19 -6.63
C LEU A 110 0.73 4.87 -5.17
N THR A 111 0.85 3.58 -4.82
CA THR A 111 1.19 3.14 -3.46
C THR A 111 2.56 3.68 -3.03
N ARG A 112 3.56 3.65 -3.91
CA ARG A 112 4.89 4.23 -3.64
C ARG A 112 4.82 5.73 -3.43
N SER A 113 3.98 6.44 -4.20
CA SER A 113 3.81 7.89 -4.04
C SER A 113 3.17 8.24 -2.68
N GLU A 114 2.14 7.51 -2.26
CA GLU A 114 1.51 7.69 -0.95
C GLU A 114 2.45 7.32 0.20
N LEU A 115 3.25 6.25 0.06
CA LEU A 115 4.26 5.90 1.04
C LEU A 115 5.30 7.01 1.21
N LYS A 116 5.77 7.60 0.10
CA LYS A 116 6.71 8.73 0.13
C LYS A 116 6.10 9.93 0.83
N ARG A 117 4.84 10.25 0.54
CA ARG A 117 4.11 11.35 1.20
C ARG A 117 3.93 11.09 2.69
N SER A 118 3.59 9.87 3.08
CA SER A 118 3.48 9.46 4.48
C SER A 118 4.82 9.57 5.21
N ALA A 119 5.92 9.11 4.59
CA ALA A 119 7.26 9.23 5.15
C ALA A 119 7.65 10.70 5.36
N GLN A 120 7.37 11.58 4.39
CA GLN A 120 7.60 13.02 4.52
C GLN A 120 6.76 13.66 5.63
N ALA A 121 5.47 13.31 5.73
CA ALA A 121 4.62 13.78 6.81
C ALA A 121 5.13 13.33 8.18
N GLN A 122 5.68 12.12 8.27
CA GLN A 122 6.24 11.58 9.50
C GLN A 122 7.56 12.26 9.89
N GLU A 123 8.44 12.56 8.94
CA GLU A 123 9.66 13.34 9.17
C GLU A 123 9.32 14.77 9.67
N LEU A 124 8.33 15.42 9.05
CA LEU A 124 7.85 16.73 9.50
C LEU A 124 7.24 16.65 10.90
N SER A 125 6.47 15.59 11.18
CA SER A 125 5.90 15.35 12.52
C SER A 125 6.99 15.12 13.56
N GLU A 126 8.06 14.40 13.23
CA GLU A 126 9.20 14.18 14.14
C GLU A 126 9.89 15.50 14.47
N LYS A 127 10.16 16.33 13.45
CA LYS A 127 10.73 17.68 13.65
C LYS A 127 9.84 18.56 14.52
N ALA A 128 8.53 18.56 14.27
CA ALA A 128 7.56 19.31 15.06
C ALA A 128 7.50 18.81 16.51
N LEU A 129 7.51 17.49 16.73
CA LEU A 129 7.54 16.89 18.07
C LEU A 129 8.82 17.25 18.82
N LYS A 130 9.96 17.26 18.14
CA LYS A 130 11.24 17.68 18.75
C LYS A 130 11.19 19.15 19.18
N ALA A 131 10.73 20.04 18.29
CA ALA A 131 10.56 21.46 18.62
C ALA A 131 9.55 21.66 19.76
N GLN A 132 8.47 20.89 19.78
CA GLN A 132 7.49 20.90 20.87
C GLN A 132 8.09 20.44 22.20
N ALA A 133 8.91 19.39 22.19
CA ALA A 133 9.61 18.90 23.37
C ALA A 133 10.62 19.93 23.92
N GLU A 134 11.34 20.62 23.05
CA GLU A 134 12.25 21.72 23.42
C GLU A 134 11.48 22.90 24.04
N ALA A 135 10.37 23.32 23.43
CA ALA A 135 9.50 24.37 23.98
C ALA A 135 8.89 23.96 25.33
N ALA A 136 8.47 22.70 25.48
CA ALA A 136 7.94 22.16 26.73
C ALA A 136 9.02 22.10 27.82
N ALA A 137 10.24 21.67 27.49
CA ALA A 137 11.36 21.64 28.42
C ALA A 137 11.72 23.05 28.91
N THR A 138 11.73 24.02 28.01
CA THR A 138 11.93 25.44 28.35
C THR A 138 10.83 25.95 29.27
N SER A 139 9.56 25.68 28.94
CA SER A 139 8.42 26.06 29.79
C SER A 139 8.50 25.45 31.18
N ALA A 140 8.91 24.17 31.29
CA ALA A 140 9.10 23.49 32.57
C ALA A 140 10.23 24.10 33.41
N LYS A 141 11.33 24.53 32.77
CA LYS A 141 12.40 25.28 33.46
C LYS A 141 11.86 26.59 34.02
N LEU A 142 11.06 27.34 33.25
CA LEU A 142 10.47 28.60 33.70
C LEU A 142 9.52 28.39 34.87
N ALA A 143 8.65 27.39 34.78
CA ALA A 143 7.75 27.04 35.87
C ALA A 143 8.54 26.70 37.15
N THR A 144 9.66 25.98 37.03
CA THR A 144 10.52 25.65 38.16
C THR A 144 11.20 26.89 38.75
N ILE A 145 11.72 27.80 37.92
CA ILE A 145 12.32 29.06 38.39
C ILE A 145 11.27 29.90 39.11
N ASN A 146 10.07 30.05 38.55
CA ASN A 146 8.97 30.79 39.18
C ASN A 146 8.54 30.20 40.52
N ALA A 147 8.47 28.86 40.62
CA ALA A 147 8.18 28.17 41.86
C ALA A 147 9.28 28.42 42.92
N LEU A 148 10.56 28.34 42.53
CA LEU A 148 11.68 28.62 43.43
C LEU A 148 11.72 30.09 43.86
N LEU A 149 11.47 31.04 42.95
CA LEU A 149 11.36 32.47 43.27
C LEU A 149 10.29 32.70 44.33
N SER A 150 9.09 32.15 44.11
CA SER A 150 7.97 32.27 45.05
C SER A 150 8.29 31.65 46.41
N TYR A 151 8.98 30.51 46.42
CA TYR A 151 9.44 29.85 47.66
C TYR A 151 10.42 30.74 48.44
N TYR A 152 11.46 31.26 47.78
CA TYR A 152 12.44 32.12 48.45
C TYR A 152 11.85 33.46 48.87
N ALA A 153 10.94 34.05 48.09
CA ALA A 153 10.24 35.27 48.44
C ALA A 153 9.45 35.09 49.75
N GLY A 154 8.70 34.00 49.88
CA GLY A 154 7.98 33.66 51.11
C GLY A 154 8.91 33.40 52.30
N GLU A 155 10.05 32.72 52.09
CA GLU A 155 11.03 32.48 53.15
C GLU A 155 11.70 33.76 53.65
N ILE A 156 12.02 34.68 52.73
CA ILE A 156 12.56 36.00 53.06
C ILE A 156 11.54 36.79 53.87
N ASP A 157 10.27 36.79 53.47
CA ASP A 157 9.22 37.54 54.14
C ASP A 157 8.92 36.99 55.55
N ARG A 158 8.90 35.66 55.73
CA ARG A 158 8.76 35.03 57.06
C ARG A 158 9.88 35.40 58.04
N ARG A 159 11.09 35.60 57.54
CA ARG A 159 12.27 35.96 58.36
C ARG A 159 12.47 37.46 58.47
N LYS A 160 11.63 38.26 57.81
CA LYS A 160 11.72 39.71 57.77
C LYS A 160 11.40 40.27 59.16
N GLY A 161 12.31 41.07 59.71
CA GLY A 161 12.17 41.63 61.06
C GLY A 161 12.73 40.76 62.19
N ILE A 162 13.23 39.56 61.91
CA ILE A 162 13.99 38.76 62.89
C ILE A 162 15.47 39.17 62.80
N ASN A 163 16.03 39.69 63.90
CA ASN A 163 17.43 40.09 63.97
C ASN A 163 18.29 38.92 64.48
N TYR A 164 18.98 38.24 63.56
CA TYR A 164 19.88 37.12 63.91
C TYR A 164 21.29 37.65 64.24
N PRO A 165 21.86 37.31 65.40
CA PRO A 165 23.23 37.70 65.77
C PRO A 165 24.28 37.20 64.77
N VAL A 166 25.36 37.94 64.60
CA VAL A 166 26.49 37.56 63.73
C VAL A 166 27.13 36.28 64.29
N GLY A 167 27.02 35.18 63.55
CA GLY A 167 27.49 33.84 63.94
C GLY A 167 26.38 32.79 64.12
N ASP A 168 25.11 33.20 64.16
CA ASP A 168 23.96 32.29 64.14
C ASP A 168 23.87 31.60 62.76
N PRO A 169 23.70 30.26 62.69
CA PRO A 169 23.45 29.55 61.44
C PRO A 169 22.30 30.14 60.60
N ASN A 170 21.28 30.71 61.26
CA ASN A 170 20.14 31.36 60.61
C ASN A 170 20.49 32.69 59.95
N HIS A 171 21.47 33.43 60.48
CA HIS A 171 21.98 34.65 59.85
C HIS A 171 22.63 34.32 58.48
N ILE A 172 23.35 33.20 58.40
CA ILE A 172 23.95 32.72 57.13
C ILE A 172 22.84 32.25 56.17
N ALA A 173 21.91 31.43 56.65
CA ALA A 173 20.80 30.93 55.84
C ALA A 173 19.92 32.05 55.25
N GLN A 174 19.68 33.12 56.01
CA GLN A 174 18.92 34.29 55.54
C GLN A 174 19.66 35.01 54.40
N ARG A 175 20.98 35.21 54.54
CA ARG A 175 21.80 35.84 53.49
C ARG A 175 21.87 34.98 52.24
N ASP A 176 21.94 33.66 52.40
CA ASP A 176 21.94 32.72 51.29
C ASP A 176 20.60 32.69 50.55
N ALA A 177 19.47 32.71 51.26
CA ALA A 177 18.14 32.82 50.65
C ALA A 177 17.99 34.10 49.82
N LEU A 178 18.40 35.25 50.37
CA LEU A 178 18.41 36.55 49.67
C LEU A 178 19.33 36.57 48.44
N ARG A 179 20.49 35.90 48.54
CA ARG A 179 21.41 35.76 47.40
C ARG A 179 20.79 34.90 46.31
N ARG A 180 20.22 33.75 46.66
CA ARG A 180 19.60 32.82 45.70
C ARG A 180 18.37 33.41 45.03
N HIS A 181 17.52 34.14 45.75
CA HIS A 181 16.40 34.88 45.18
C HIS A 181 16.86 35.86 44.10
N ARG A 182 17.82 36.74 44.42
CA ARG A 182 18.36 37.71 43.46
C ARG A 182 19.02 37.05 42.26
N LEU A 183 19.74 35.95 42.46
CA LEU A 183 20.34 35.18 41.36
C LEU A 183 19.28 34.58 40.44
N LEU A 184 18.17 34.08 40.99
CA LEU A 184 17.06 33.55 40.20
C LEU A 184 16.35 34.65 39.41
N GLU A 185 16.16 35.84 39.99
CA GLU A 185 15.61 37.01 39.28
C GLU A 185 16.51 37.43 38.12
N GLN A 186 17.83 37.56 38.37
CA GLN A 186 18.80 37.87 37.32
C GLN A 186 18.80 36.82 36.20
N ARG A 187 18.67 35.55 36.56
CA ARG A 187 18.64 34.46 35.57
C ARG A 187 17.35 34.48 34.75
N LEU A 188 16.22 34.83 35.36
CA LEU A 188 14.94 34.98 34.68
C LEU A 188 14.96 36.18 33.73
N GLU A 189 15.48 37.33 34.16
CA GLU A 189 15.66 38.54 33.34
C GLU A 189 16.54 38.25 32.12
N TYR A 190 17.71 37.64 32.33
CA TYR A 190 18.60 37.23 31.24
C TYR A 190 17.89 36.31 30.24
N PHE A 191 17.14 35.33 30.75
CA PHE A 191 16.37 34.41 29.91
C PHE A 191 15.25 35.13 29.13
N PHE A 192 14.58 36.12 29.73
CA PHE A 192 13.51 36.88 29.08
C PHE A 192 14.05 37.75 27.93
N VAL A 193 15.19 38.39 28.13
CA VAL A 193 15.90 39.15 27.08
C VAL A 193 16.37 38.22 25.95
N GLU A 194 16.86 37.04 26.29
CA GLU A 194 17.24 36.01 25.30
C GLU A 194 16.04 35.49 24.50
N LEU A 195 14.86 35.36 25.13
CA LEU A 195 13.64 34.82 24.50
C LEU A 195 12.92 35.85 23.60
N LEU A 196 12.92 37.13 23.97
CA LEU A 196 12.32 38.20 23.15
C LEU A 196 13.16 38.51 21.91
N GLY A 197 14.45 38.17 21.93
CA GLY A 197 15.36 38.51 20.86
C GLY A 197 15.58 40.02 20.77
N THR A 198 16.73 40.37 20.23
CA THR A 198 17.05 41.70 19.73
C THR A 198 16.11 42.04 18.54
N GLU A 199 14.88 42.48 18.81
CA GLU A 199 14.20 43.38 17.87
C GLU A 199 14.88 44.77 18.02
N ASP A 200 15.27 45.40 16.90
CA ASP A 200 15.82 46.77 16.76
C ASP A 200 17.34 47.04 16.86
N GLN A 201 18.19 46.37 16.06
CA GLN A 201 19.52 46.94 15.76
C GLN A 201 19.91 47.03 14.26
N ASP A 202 19.20 46.36 13.33
CA ASP A 202 19.68 46.30 11.93
C ASP A 202 18.91 47.19 10.91
N GLU A 203 17.90 47.98 11.32
CA GLU A 203 17.03 48.73 10.37
C GLU A 203 17.23 50.26 10.32
N ILE A 204 18.27 50.83 10.97
CA ILE A 204 18.50 52.30 10.99
C ILE A 204 19.78 52.73 10.23
N GLN A 205 20.39 51.84 9.44
CA GLN A 205 21.58 52.20 8.66
C GLN A 205 21.37 52.07 7.15
N ASP A 206 20.22 52.53 6.64
CA ASP A 206 20.08 52.89 5.22
C ASP A 206 19.06 54.04 5.05
N ARG A 207 19.48 55.26 5.40
CA ARG A 207 18.87 56.53 4.99
C ARG A 207 19.96 57.56 4.71
#